data_AF-S0DI70-F1
#
_entry.id   AF-S0DI70-F1
#
_cell.length_a   1.000
_cell.length_b   1.000
_cell.length_c   1.000
_cell.angle_alpha   90.00
_cell.angle_beta   90.00
_cell.angle_gamma   90.00
#
_symmetry.space_group_name_H-M   'P 1'
#
loop_
_entity.id
_entity.type
_entity.pdbx_description
1 polymer ?
#
loop_
_entity_poly.entity_id
_entity_poly.type
_entity_poly.pdbx_seq_one_letter_code
_entity_poly.pdbx_strand_id
1 'polypeptide(L)'
;MPTQYPRPPQRESWFAPLSIDLFLKVLNTTLLHPFVCWIIPLCFRAQTVKWEAPPMVASIAWATIVTLFWMANVVNQRIAHGIPREVDLSEEVIVITGGASGMGLLVAEVYGMRGATVAVLDVNEMENTEARGVTYYKCDVGDKDQVAKVALEIEKDLGTPTVLINNAAIVIGKTLLDLSLDEIDKSLTTNLLGPFYCLKTFLPAIIRGGRGGTIVNVSSVIGTVGAAQLTDYAAAKAGLTAMHRSLTAELRESHPEIRTVLVTPGQVSTPLFYGVQTPNSFIAPVVEPVDVAKEIVAAIDSGKGATVAMPLYARWVDWLNVLPVGVQTIARWAAGVDRGMKTFVGREGQKLE
;
A
#
# COMPACT_ATOMS: atom_id res chain seq x y z
N MET A 1 27.67 -13.63 3.44
CA MET A 1 26.90 -14.45 2.47
C MET A 1 25.51 -13.85 2.42
N PRO A 2 24.89 -13.64 1.25
CA PRO A 2 23.56 -13.03 1.18
C PRO A 2 22.57 -13.98 1.85
N THR A 3 21.91 -13.51 2.91
CA THR A 3 20.80 -14.22 3.56
C THR A 3 19.63 -14.24 2.59
N GLN A 4 19.62 -15.24 1.69
CA GLN A 4 18.43 -15.59 0.94
C GLN A 4 17.38 -16.04 1.94
N TYR A 5 16.45 -15.14 2.26
CA TYR A 5 15.31 -15.44 3.11
C TYR A 5 14.53 -16.62 2.51
N PRO A 6 14.40 -17.76 3.22
CA PRO A 6 13.61 -18.86 2.72
C PRO A 6 12.15 -18.42 2.63
N ARG A 7 11.57 -18.53 1.43
CA ARG A 7 10.14 -18.30 1.24
C ARG A 7 9.40 -19.33 2.09
N PRO A 8 8.35 -18.95 2.85
CA PRO A 8 7.50 -19.93 3.50
C PRO A 8 7.01 -20.94 2.44
N PRO A 9 6.92 -22.24 2.76
CA PRO A 9 6.67 -23.28 1.77
C PRO A 9 5.35 -23.01 1.04
N GLN A 10 5.45 -22.46 -0.18
CA GLN A 10 4.33 -22.37 -1.10
C GLN A 10 4.08 -23.77 -1.64
N ARG A 11 2.83 -24.23 -1.59
CA ARG A 11 2.40 -25.35 -2.43
C ARG A 11 2.57 -24.91 -3.89
N GLU A 12 3.68 -25.32 -4.51
CA GLU A 12 3.95 -25.12 -5.93
C GLU A 12 2.87 -25.83 -6.75
N SER A 13 1.80 -25.11 -7.03
CA SER A 13 0.77 -25.53 -7.96
C SER A 13 0.82 -24.58 -9.14
N TRP A 14 0.78 -25.13 -10.35
CA TRP A 14 0.82 -24.36 -11.60
C TRP A 14 -0.32 -23.34 -11.73
N PHE A 15 -1.39 -23.52 -10.95
CA PHE A 15 -2.55 -22.62 -10.86
C PHE A 15 -2.47 -21.63 -9.69
N ALA A 16 -1.44 -21.67 -8.83
CA ALA A 16 -1.22 -20.69 -7.76
C ALA A 16 -1.27 -19.22 -8.24
N PRO A 17 -0.83 -18.86 -9.47
CA PRO A 17 -0.94 -17.48 -9.97
C PRO A 17 -2.36 -17.09 -10.44
N LEU A 18 -3.28 -18.04 -10.61
CA LEU A 18 -4.65 -17.79 -11.10
C LEU A 18 -5.52 -17.25 -9.96
N SER A 19 -5.47 -15.94 -9.74
CA SER A 19 -6.30 -15.22 -8.78
C SER A 19 -7.42 -14.44 -9.47
N ILE A 20 -8.45 -14.07 -8.71
CA ILE A 20 -9.51 -13.18 -9.19
C ILE A 20 -8.94 -11.84 -9.68
N ASP A 21 -7.88 -11.35 -9.04
CA ASP A 21 -7.12 -10.16 -9.44
C ASP A 21 -6.52 -10.30 -10.84
N LEU A 22 -5.92 -11.46 -11.15
CA LEU A 22 -5.35 -11.70 -12.49
C LEU A 22 -6.44 -11.71 -13.57
N PHE A 23 -7.56 -12.40 -13.31
CA PHE A 23 -8.70 -12.43 -14.25
C PHE A 23 -9.26 -11.04 -14.52
N LEU A 24 -9.49 -10.24 -13.47
CA LEU A 24 -9.99 -8.88 -13.63
C LEU A 24 -8.97 -7.95 -14.30
N LYS A 25 -7.66 -8.12 -14.01
CA LYS A 25 -6.60 -7.37 -14.68
C LYS A 25 -6.58 -7.65 -16.18
N VAL A 26 -6.66 -8.92 -16.57
CA VAL A 26 -6.73 -9.33 -17.99
C VAL A 26 -8.00 -8.75 -18.63
N LEU A 27 -9.15 -8.87 -17.97
CA LEU A 27 -10.42 -8.36 -18.48
C LEU A 27 -10.39 -6.83 -18.68
N ASN A 28 -9.85 -6.08 -17.71
CA ASN A 28 -9.70 -4.63 -17.76
C ASN A 28 -8.72 -4.15 -18.83
N THR A 29 -7.68 -4.94 -19.12
CA THR A 29 -6.69 -4.61 -20.16
C THR A 29 -7.18 -4.99 -21.56
N THR A 30 -8.13 -5.94 -21.65
CA THR A 30 -8.65 -6.47 -22.92
C THR A 30 -10.08 -6.00 -23.17
N LEU A 31 -11.09 -6.79 -22.78
CA LEU A 31 -12.50 -6.63 -23.18
C LEU A 31 -13.20 -5.41 -22.57
N LEU A 32 -12.65 -4.83 -21.50
CA LEU A 32 -13.18 -3.64 -20.83
C LEU A 32 -12.33 -2.39 -21.06
N HIS A 33 -11.33 -2.45 -21.94
CA HIS A 33 -10.54 -1.27 -22.28
C HIS A 33 -11.19 -0.50 -23.45
N PRO A 34 -11.47 0.82 -23.31
CA PRO A 34 -12.15 1.59 -24.35
C PRO A 34 -11.52 1.44 -25.74
N PHE A 35 -10.18 1.53 -25.82
CA PHE A 35 -9.45 1.36 -27.08
C PHE A 35 -9.73 0.01 -27.76
N VAL A 36 -9.72 -1.09 -27.00
CA VAL A 36 -9.96 -2.44 -27.54
C VAL A 36 -11.42 -2.59 -27.96
N CYS A 37 -12.36 -2.05 -27.18
CA CYS A 37 -13.78 -2.07 -27.53
C CYS A 37 -14.07 -1.33 -28.84
N TRP A 38 -13.39 -0.20 -29.09
CA TRP A 38 -13.56 0.58 -30.32
C TRP A 38 -12.93 -0.06 -31.57
N ILE A 39 -11.95 -0.96 -31.42
CA ILE A 39 -11.41 -1.72 -32.56
C ILE A 39 -12.50 -2.58 -33.22
N ILE A 40 -13.45 -3.13 -32.46
CA ILE A 40 -14.47 -4.05 -32.99
C ILE A 40 -15.41 -3.33 -34.00
N PRO A 41 -16.05 -2.19 -33.67
CA PRO A 41 -16.81 -1.41 -34.66
C PRO A 41 -15.98 -0.98 -35.88
N LEU A 42 -14.70 -0.64 -35.68
CA LEU A 42 -13.80 -0.25 -36.77
C LEU A 42 -13.52 -1.43 -37.72
N CYS A 43 -13.35 -2.64 -37.18
CA CYS A 43 -13.21 -3.86 -37.97
C CYS A 43 -14.50 -4.17 -38.77
N PHE A 44 -15.67 -4.04 -38.16
CA PHE A 44 -16.94 -4.18 -38.89
C PHE A 44 -17.08 -3.13 -39.99
N ARG A 45 -16.61 -1.91 -39.73
CA ARG A 45 -16.61 -0.85 -40.74
C ARG A 45 -15.68 -1.18 -41.91
N ALA A 46 -14.49 -1.72 -41.63
CA ALA A 46 -13.55 -2.18 -42.65
C ALA A 46 -14.13 -3.32 -43.50
N GLN A 47 -14.97 -4.18 -42.91
CA GLN A 47 -15.71 -5.23 -43.62
C GLN A 47 -16.99 -4.74 -44.32
N THR A 48 -17.21 -3.42 -44.39
CA THR A 48 -18.37 -2.78 -45.04
C THR A 48 -19.74 -3.14 -44.44
N VAL A 49 -19.78 -3.58 -43.18
CA VAL A 49 -21.03 -3.83 -42.45
C VAL A 49 -21.83 -2.53 -42.35
N LYS A 50 -23.14 -2.60 -42.62
CA LYS A 50 -24.05 -1.44 -42.52
C LYS A 50 -24.15 -0.95 -41.07
N TRP A 51 -24.30 0.36 -40.90
CA TRP A 51 -24.45 0.99 -39.57
C TRP A 51 -25.63 0.46 -38.77
N GLU A 52 -26.71 0.11 -39.47
CA GLU A 52 -27.96 -0.41 -38.90
C GLU A 52 -27.90 -1.91 -38.55
N ALA A 53 -26.85 -2.61 -38.99
CA ALA A 53 -26.74 -4.04 -38.74
C ALA A 53 -26.68 -4.29 -37.22
N PRO A 54 -27.48 -5.22 -36.67
CA PRO A 54 -27.48 -5.53 -35.23
C PRO A 54 -26.08 -5.70 -34.60
N PRO A 55 -25.10 -6.43 -35.20
CA PRO A 55 -23.77 -6.54 -34.61
C PRO A 55 -22.99 -5.22 -34.55
N MET A 56 -23.18 -4.34 -35.54
CA MET A 56 -22.57 -3.01 -35.55
C MET A 56 -23.13 -2.16 -34.41
N VAL A 57 -24.46 -2.06 -34.31
CA VAL A 57 -25.13 -1.28 -33.25
C VAL A 57 -24.76 -1.80 -31.87
N ALA A 58 -24.76 -3.11 -31.64
CA ALA A 58 -24.39 -3.71 -30.37
C ALA A 58 -22.93 -3.42 -29.98
N SER A 59 -21.99 -3.51 -30.92
CA SER A 59 -20.57 -3.22 -30.67
C SER A 59 -20.32 -1.75 -30.33
N ILE A 60 -20.99 -0.82 -31.03
CA ILE A 60 -20.90 0.62 -30.75
C ILE A 60 -21.52 0.92 -29.38
N ALA A 61 -22.68 0.35 -29.07
CA ALA A 61 -23.33 0.53 -27.77
C ALA A 61 -22.42 0.05 -26.62
N TRP A 62 -21.81 -1.13 -26.75
CA TRP A 62 -20.87 -1.65 -25.77
C TRP A 62 -19.64 -0.76 -25.61
N ALA A 63 -18.98 -0.38 -26.70
CA ALA A 63 -17.81 0.50 -26.66
C ALA A 63 -18.15 1.87 -26.05
N THR A 64 -19.34 2.40 -26.33
CA THR A 64 -19.84 3.64 -25.73
C THR A 64 -20.03 3.48 -24.22
N ILE A 65 -20.70 2.42 -23.76
CA ILE A 65 -20.90 2.15 -22.33
C ILE A 65 -19.55 2.04 -21.61
N VAL A 66 -18.61 1.24 -22.14
CA VAL A 66 -17.28 1.08 -21.55
C VAL A 66 -16.53 2.42 -21.50
N THR A 67 -16.61 3.22 -22.56
CA THR A 67 -15.98 4.56 -22.61
C THR A 67 -16.60 5.50 -21.59
N LEU A 68 -17.92 5.49 -21.41
CA LEU A 68 -18.61 6.30 -20.42
C LEU A 68 -18.22 5.90 -18.99
N PHE A 69 -18.14 4.61 -18.68
CA PHE A 69 -17.66 4.13 -17.38
C PHE A 69 -16.20 4.51 -17.13
N TRP A 70 -15.35 4.36 -18.14
CA TRP A 70 -13.94 4.77 -18.05
C TRP A 70 -13.82 6.27 -17.79
N MET A 71 -14.56 7.10 -18.53
CA MET A 71 -14.57 8.55 -18.37
C MET A 71 -15.14 8.98 -17.00
N ALA A 72 -16.22 8.32 -16.55
CA ALA A 72 -16.77 8.53 -15.21
C ALA A 72 -15.73 8.20 -14.12
N ASN A 73 -14.96 7.12 -14.29
CA ASN A 73 -13.87 6.78 -13.37
C ASN A 73 -12.74 7.83 -13.39
N VAL A 74 -12.34 8.33 -14.56
CA VAL A 74 -11.35 9.42 -14.67
C VAL A 74 -11.83 10.69 -13.95
N VAL A 75 -13.09 11.08 -14.15
CA VAL A 75 -13.71 12.23 -13.47
C VAL A 75 -13.78 11.99 -11.96
N ASN A 76 -14.22 10.81 -11.53
CA ASN A 76 -14.27 10.43 -10.12
C ASN A 76 -12.89 10.55 -9.45
N GLN A 77 -11.83 10.03 -10.08
CA GLN A 77 -10.45 10.12 -9.57
C GLN A 77 -9.99 11.58 -9.47
N ARG A 78 -10.35 12.43 -10.45
CA ARG A 78 -10.01 13.86 -10.44
C ARG A 78 -10.72 14.61 -9.32
N ILE A 79 -11.98 14.30 -9.06
CA ILE A 79 -12.76 14.87 -7.95
C ILE A 79 -12.23 14.37 -6.60
N ALA A 80 -11.97 13.06 -6.49
CA ALA A 80 -11.57 12.43 -5.24
C ALA A 80 -10.16 12.84 -4.78
N HIS A 81 -9.22 13.01 -5.70
CA HIS A 81 -7.80 13.18 -5.38
C HIS A 81 -7.16 14.45 -5.95
N GLY A 82 -7.90 15.27 -6.69
CA GLY A 82 -7.46 16.57 -7.19
C GLY A 82 -6.50 16.50 -8.39
N ILE A 83 -5.67 17.55 -8.56
CA ILE A 83 -4.96 17.89 -9.81
C ILE A 83 -3.70 17.11 -10.26
N PRO A 84 -3.26 15.98 -9.74
CA PRO A 84 -1.81 15.64 -9.75
C PRO A 84 -0.80 16.78 -9.51
N ARG A 85 0.25 16.49 -8.75
CA ARG A 85 1.46 17.34 -8.70
C ARG A 85 2.46 16.91 -9.77
N GLU A 86 3.36 17.80 -10.13
CA GLU A 86 4.55 17.43 -10.92
C GLU A 86 5.54 16.69 -10.02
N VAL A 87 6.19 15.66 -10.57
CA VAL A 87 7.14 14.81 -9.86
C VAL A 87 8.40 14.73 -10.70
N ASP A 88 9.45 15.42 -10.27
CA ASP A 88 10.79 15.32 -10.82
C ASP A 88 11.70 14.65 -9.79
N LEU A 89 12.07 13.39 -10.06
CA LEU A 89 12.85 12.57 -9.14
C LEU A 89 14.18 13.21 -8.73
N SER A 90 14.77 14.06 -9.58
CA SER A 90 16.02 14.75 -9.25
C SER A 90 15.88 15.78 -8.13
N GLU A 91 14.65 16.21 -7.85
CA GLU A 91 14.31 17.19 -6.83
C GLU A 91 13.55 16.58 -5.65
N GLU A 92 13.26 15.27 -5.71
CA GLU A 92 12.57 14.56 -4.62
C GLU A 92 13.56 14.12 -3.54
N VAL A 93 13.19 14.40 -2.29
CA VAL A 93 13.82 13.84 -1.09
C VAL A 93 12.79 12.95 -0.41
N ILE A 94 12.98 11.64 -0.56
CA ILE A 94 12.03 10.61 -0.14
C ILE A 94 12.46 10.03 1.20
N VAL A 95 11.68 10.28 2.24
CA VAL A 95 11.89 9.73 3.58
C VAL A 95 11.04 8.47 3.75
N ILE A 96 11.67 7.33 4.05
CA ILE A 96 11.00 6.03 4.21
C ILE A 96 11.29 5.47 5.60
N THR A 97 10.25 5.23 6.38
CA THR A 97 10.38 4.54 7.67
C THR A 97 10.27 3.02 7.51
N GLY A 98 11.03 2.25 8.27
CA GLY A 98 11.06 0.79 8.14
C GLY A 98 11.67 0.31 6.83
N GLY A 99 12.65 1.05 6.30
CA GLY A 99 13.23 0.83 4.98
C GLY A 99 14.41 -0.14 4.94
N ALA A 100 14.87 -0.70 6.06
CA ALA A 100 16.00 -1.65 6.05
C ALA A 100 15.60 -3.07 5.61
N SER A 101 14.30 -3.37 5.48
CA SER A 101 13.83 -4.70 5.07
C SER A 101 12.47 -4.67 4.37
N GLY A 102 12.09 -5.81 3.79
CA GLY A 102 10.73 -6.03 3.25
C GLY A 102 10.33 -5.03 2.17
N MET A 103 9.09 -4.52 2.27
CA MET A 103 8.52 -3.59 1.28
C MET A 103 9.22 -2.23 1.27
N GLY A 104 9.63 -1.72 2.43
CA GLY A 104 10.31 -0.43 2.54
C GLY A 104 11.66 -0.43 1.83
N LEU A 105 12.42 -1.52 1.96
CA LEU A 105 13.69 -1.71 1.24
C LEU A 105 13.49 -1.71 -0.28
N LEU A 106 12.49 -2.43 -0.77
CA LEU A 106 12.20 -2.48 -2.22
C LEU A 106 11.86 -1.10 -2.78
N VAL A 107 11.08 -0.29 -2.06
CA VAL A 107 10.76 1.08 -2.48
C VAL A 107 12.02 1.96 -2.44
N ALA A 108 12.84 1.84 -1.39
CA ALA A 108 14.08 2.59 -1.26
C ALA A 108 15.07 2.28 -2.39
N GLU A 109 15.30 1.01 -2.69
CA GLU A 109 16.18 0.57 -3.78
C GLU A 109 15.70 1.03 -5.15
N VAL A 110 14.39 0.93 -5.42
CA VAL A 110 13.81 1.36 -6.70
C VAL A 110 14.01 2.86 -6.92
N TYR A 111 13.74 3.70 -5.91
CA TYR A 111 13.95 5.14 -6.04
C TYR A 111 15.41 5.53 -6.12
N GLY A 112 16.25 4.88 -5.31
CA GLY A 112 17.69 5.07 -5.36
C GLY A 112 18.28 4.75 -6.74
N MET A 113 17.86 3.63 -7.35
CA MET A 113 18.25 3.26 -8.72
C MET A 113 17.74 4.23 -9.79
N ARG A 114 16.64 4.94 -9.53
CA ARG A 114 16.04 5.93 -10.43
C ARG A 114 16.61 7.34 -10.25
N GLY A 115 17.59 7.51 -9.37
CA GLY A 115 18.30 8.77 -9.15
C GLY A 115 17.58 9.75 -8.22
N ALA A 116 16.59 9.29 -7.46
CA ALA A 116 16.00 10.10 -6.39
C ALA A 116 16.85 10.05 -5.13
N THR A 117 16.78 11.11 -4.31
CA THR A 117 17.45 11.14 -3.00
C THR A 117 16.56 10.44 -1.98
N VAL A 118 17.07 9.38 -1.34
CA VAL A 118 16.28 8.56 -0.41
C VAL A 118 16.90 8.55 0.98
N ALA A 119 16.13 8.93 1.99
CA ALA A 119 16.46 8.77 3.40
C ALA A 119 15.72 7.58 4.00
N VAL A 120 16.43 6.61 4.57
CA VAL A 120 15.83 5.44 5.22
C VAL A 120 16.00 5.52 6.73
N LEU A 121 14.87 5.47 7.45
CA LEU A 121 14.83 5.41 8.90
C LEU A 121 14.49 3.98 9.33
N ASP A 122 15.38 3.33 10.05
CA ASP A 122 15.11 2.01 10.64
C ASP A 122 15.93 1.82 11.93
N VAL A 123 15.44 0.97 12.82
CA VAL A 123 16.18 0.55 14.03
C VAL A 123 17.27 -0.46 13.70
N ASN A 124 17.07 -1.23 12.63
CA ASN A 124 18.04 -2.20 12.12
C ASN A 124 18.98 -1.52 11.14
N GLU A 125 20.23 -1.98 11.13
CA GLU A 125 21.21 -1.52 10.15
C GLU A 125 20.81 -1.99 8.76
N MET A 126 20.97 -1.12 7.77
CA MET A 126 20.75 -1.43 6.38
C MET A 126 22.03 -2.04 5.79
N GLU A 127 21.94 -3.26 5.27
CA GLU A 127 23.01 -3.83 4.46
C GLU A 127 23.07 -3.10 3.10
N ASN A 128 24.26 -2.65 2.67
CA ASN A 128 24.53 -1.90 1.43
C ASN A 128 24.06 -0.43 1.37
N THR A 129 24.39 0.36 2.40
CA THR A 129 24.13 1.82 2.44
C THR A 129 24.75 2.62 1.29
N GLU A 130 25.84 2.17 0.66
CA GLU A 130 26.56 2.93 -0.37
C GLU A 130 26.02 2.72 -1.80
N ALA A 131 25.08 1.80 -2.00
CA ALA A 131 24.56 1.50 -3.32
C ALA A 131 23.33 2.36 -3.64
N ARG A 132 23.52 3.41 -4.47
CA ARG A 132 22.48 4.06 -5.30
C ARG A 132 21.62 5.14 -4.63
N GLY A 133 22.19 6.20 -4.06
CA GLY A 133 21.40 7.39 -3.67
C GLY A 133 20.47 7.19 -2.47
N VAL A 134 20.72 6.15 -1.67
CA VAL A 134 20.04 5.89 -0.40
C VAL A 134 20.97 6.24 0.75
N THR A 135 20.49 6.95 1.76
CA THR A 135 21.21 7.25 2.99
C THR A 135 20.43 6.71 4.18
N TYR A 136 21.10 5.90 4.99
CA TYR A 136 20.52 5.26 6.16
C TYR A 136 20.70 6.14 7.41
N TYR A 137 19.63 6.25 8.20
CA TYR A 137 19.60 6.89 9.50
C TYR A 137 19.04 5.92 10.54
N LYS A 138 19.83 5.63 11.57
CA LYS A 138 19.38 4.80 12.69
C LYS A 138 18.36 5.57 13.52
N CYS A 139 17.10 5.16 13.47
CA CYS A 139 16.00 5.86 14.13
C CYS A 139 14.90 4.89 14.56
N ASP A 140 14.53 4.92 15.84
CA ASP A 140 13.26 4.37 16.28
C ASP A 140 12.16 5.41 16.07
N VAL A 141 11.19 5.13 15.20
CA VAL A 141 10.07 6.04 14.95
C VAL A 141 9.13 6.16 16.15
N GLY A 142 9.19 5.24 17.11
CA GLY A 142 8.48 5.36 18.38
C GLY A 142 9.09 6.40 19.33
N ASP A 143 10.31 6.86 19.07
CA ASP A 143 10.99 7.91 19.83
C ASP A 143 10.92 9.24 19.06
N LYS A 144 10.04 10.12 19.52
CA LYS A 144 9.82 11.45 18.93
C LYS A 144 11.09 12.33 18.89
N ASP A 145 12.00 12.17 19.85
CA ASP A 145 13.21 12.99 19.95
C ASP A 145 14.25 12.50 18.93
N GLN A 146 14.34 11.17 18.71
CA GLN A 146 15.13 10.61 17.62
C GLN A 146 14.61 11.05 16.25
N VAL A 147 13.28 10.99 16.03
CA VAL A 147 12.66 11.45 14.77
C VAL A 147 12.97 12.92 14.50
N ALA A 148 12.86 13.79 15.52
CA ALA A 148 13.17 15.20 15.39
C ALA A 148 14.65 15.45 15.06
N LYS A 149 15.57 14.72 15.72
CA LYS A 149 17.00 14.83 15.46
C LYS A 149 17.35 14.39 14.03
N VAL A 150 16.88 13.23 13.62
CA VAL A 150 17.17 12.66 12.29
C VAL A 150 16.56 13.52 11.18
N ALA A 151 15.41 14.15 11.40
CA ALA A 151 14.83 15.06 10.43
C ALA A 151 15.73 16.27 10.14
N LEU A 152 16.39 16.83 11.17
CA LEU A 152 17.36 17.91 10.99
C LEU A 152 18.62 17.44 10.24
N GLU A 153 19.07 16.21 10.51
CA GLU A 153 20.19 15.59 9.78
C GLU A 153 19.82 15.40 8.30
N ILE A 154 18.63 14.87 8.00
CA ILE A 154 18.13 14.71 6.63
C ILE A 154 18.03 16.05 5.89
N GLU A 155 17.43 17.07 6.52
CA GLU A 155 17.32 18.39 5.90
C GLU A 155 18.70 18.99 5.56
N LYS A 156 19.69 18.75 6.41
CA LYS A 156 21.07 19.22 6.22
C LYS A 156 21.80 18.43 5.12
N ASP A 157 21.69 17.10 5.15
CA ASP A 157 22.52 16.21 4.34
C ASP A 157 21.92 16.00 2.94
N LEU A 158 20.59 16.00 2.83
CA LEU A 158 19.85 15.61 1.62
C LEU A 158 18.92 16.72 1.09
N GLY A 159 18.61 17.73 1.91
CA GLY A 159 17.67 18.81 1.57
C GLY A 159 16.25 18.58 2.09
N THR A 160 15.35 19.49 1.74
CA THR A 160 13.97 19.49 2.25
C THR A 160 13.19 18.27 1.78
N PRO A 161 12.64 17.44 2.70
CA PRO A 161 11.78 16.32 2.35
C PRO A 161 10.59 16.73 1.50
N THR A 162 10.26 15.92 0.50
CA THR A 162 9.11 16.11 -0.40
C THR A 162 8.14 14.93 -0.34
N VAL A 163 8.64 13.74 -0.01
CA VAL A 163 7.83 12.52 0.14
C VAL A 163 8.11 11.90 1.51
N LEU A 164 7.05 11.58 2.26
CA LEU A 164 7.13 10.83 3.51
C LEU A 164 6.37 9.52 3.37
N ILE A 165 7.05 8.40 3.55
CA ILE A 165 6.47 7.05 3.54
C ILE A 165 6.51 6.47 4.95
N ASN A 166 5.37 6.54 5.63
CA ASN A 166 5.15 5.89 6.93
C ASN A 166 4.88 4.39 6.71
N ASN A 167 5.94 3.59 6.71
CA ASN A 167 5.91 2.14 6.48
C ASN A 167 6.35 1.31 7.69
N ALA A 168 7.12 1.86 8.62
CA ALA A 168 7.57 1.15 9.82
C ALA A 168 6.40 0.51 10.58
N ALA A 169 6.55 -0.77 10.93
CA ALA A 169 5.56 -1.52 11.68
C ALA A 169 6.14 -2.70 12.45
N ILE A 170 5.46 -3.09 13.53
CA ILE A 170 5.71 -4.30 14.32
C ILE A 170 4.44 -5.11 14.51
N VAL A 171 4.58 -6.43 14.69
CA VAL A 171 3.48 -7.37 14.96
C VAL A 171 3.94 -8.30 16.07
N ILE A 172 3.12 -8.45 17.11
CA ILE A 172 3.43 -9.27 18.29
C ILE A 172 2.81 -10.66 18.19
N GLY A 173 1.57 -10.75 17.69
CA GLY A 173 0.94 -12.04 17.36
C GLY A 173 0.43 -12.85 18.57
N LYS A 174 0.05 -12.17 19.66
CA LYS A 174 -0.46 -12.80 20.89
C LYS A 174 -1.94 -12.48 21.09
N THR A 175 -2.65 -13.32 21.85
CA THR A 175 -4.01 -12.99 22.27
C THR A 175 -3.98 -11.80 23.21
N LEU A 176 -5.10 -11.06 23.33
CA LEU A 176 -5.19 -9.91 24.23
C LEU A 176 -4.83 -10.26 25.68
N LEU A 177 -5.15 -11.47 26.14
CA LEU A 177 -4.88 -11.91 27.51
C LEU A 177 -3.40 -12.25 27.73
N ASP A 178 -2.67 -12.57 26.67
CA ASP A 178 -1.24 -12.93 26.72
C ASP A 178 -0.32 -11.74 26.39
N LEU A 179 -0.88 -10.64 25.91
CA LEU A 179 -0.15 -9.39 25.66
C LEU A 179 0.18 -8.70 26.99
N SER A 180 1.45 -8.34 27.18
CA SER A 180 1.79 -7.40 28.26
C SER A 180 1.35 -5.98 27.91
N LEU A 181 1.19 -5.13 28.92
CA LEU A 181 0.87 -3.72 28.70
C LEU A 181 1.99 -3.02 27.89
N ASP A 182 3.26 -3.32 28.20
CA ASP A 182 4.40 -2.79 27.46
C ASP A 182 4.41 -3.21 25.98
N GLU A 183 3.95 -4.43 25.68
CA GLU A 183 3.78 -4.92 24.32
C GLU A 183 2.68 -4.14 23.57
N ILE A 184 1.55 -3.90 24.22
CA ILE A 184 0.46 -3.06 23.68
C ILE A 184 0.97 -1.65 23.40
N ASP A 185 1.65 -1.03 24.38
CA ASP A 185 2.20 0.32 24.28
C ASP A 185 3.21 0.41 23.15
N LYS A 186 4.13 -0.55 23.03
CA LYS A 186 5.12 -0.60 21.94
C LYS A 186 4.46 -0.73 20.57
N SER A 187 3.43 -1.56 20.46
CA SER A 187 2.67 -1.76 19.22
C SER A 187 1.94 -0.49 18.78
N LEU A 188 1.20 0.15 19.68
CA LEU A 188 0.52 1.41 19.41
C LEU A 188 1.51 2.54 19.13
N THR A 189 2.60 2.60 19.89
CA THR A 189 3.63 3.62 19.72
C THR A 189 4.27 3.53 18.34
N THR A 190 4.69 2.33 17.92
CA THR A 190 5.36 2.18 16.62
C THR A 190 4.37 2.29 15.45
N ASN A 191 3.24 1.61 15.52
CA ASN A 191 2.31 1.45 14.39
C ASN A 191 1.36 2.64 14.20
N LEU A 192 1.15 3.46 15.23
CA LEU A 192 0.21 4.60 15.21
C LEU A 192 0.87 5.92 15.61
N LEU A 193 1.51 6.01 16.79
CA LEU A 193 2.12 7.27 17.23
C LEU A 193 3.36 7.65 16.42
N GLY A 194 4.14 6.67 15.95
CA GLY A 194 5.30 6.90 15.09
C GLY A 194 4.95 7.67 13.81
N PRO A 195 3.92 7.27 13.05
CA PRO A 195 3.36 8.09 11.97
C PRO A 195 2.96 9.50 12.39
N PHE A 196 2.35 9.70 13.57
CA PHE A 196 2.06 11.06 14.07
C PHE A 196 3.34 11.87 14.31
N TYR A 197 4.37 11.27 14.91
CA TYR A 197 5.65 11.95 15.15
C TYR A 197 6.32 12.32 13.84
N CYS A 198 6.38 11.39 12.88
CA CYS A 198 6.93 11.65 11.55
C CYS A 198 6.16 12.77 10.84
N LEU A 199 4.82 12.75 10.89
CA LEU A 199 4.00 13.80 10.30
C LEU A 199 4.24 15.15 10.95
N LYS A 200 4.25 15.24 12.29
CA LYS A 200 4.50 16.50 13.00
C LYS A 200 5.89 17.07 12.72
N THR A 201 6.86 16.21 12.45
CA THR A 201 8.24 16.62 12.17
C THR A 201 8.47 16.99 10.70
N PHE A 202 8.07 16.14 9.76
CA PHE A 202 8.40 16.30 8.34
C PHE A 202 7.39 17.14 7.55
N LEU A 203 6.10 17.12 7.92
CA LEU A 203 5.07 17.85 7.19
C LEU A 203 5.29 19.37 7.14
N PRO A 204 5.71 20.05 8.23
CA PRO A 204 6.03 21.47 8.16
C PRO A 204 7.13 21.79 7.16
N ALA A 205 8.13 20.91 7.00
CA ALA A 205 9.20 21.09 6.03
C ALA A 205 8.70 20.96 4.59
N ILE A 206 7.89 19.93 4.31
CA ILE A 206 7.23 19.73 3.01
C ILE A 206 6.40 20.97 2.63
N ILE A 207 5.62 21.51 3.57
CA ILE A 207 4.81 22.72 3.38
C ILE A 207 5.70 23.93 3.09
N ARG A 208 6.75 24.17 3.89
CA ARG A 208 7.68 25.29 3.69
C ARG A 208 8.40 25.23 2.34
N GLY A 209 8.66 24.02 1.82
CA GLY A 209 9.28 23.82 0.51
C GLY A 209 8.43 24.38 -0.64
N GLY A 210 7.10 24.41 -0.50
CA GLY A 210 6.19 25.08 -1.44
C GLY A 210 6.03 24.41 -2.82
N ARG A 211 6.67 23.25 -3.05
CA ARG A 211 6.61 22.49 -4.32
C ARG A 211 5.51 21.41 -4.33
N GLY A 212 4.73 21.36 -3.26
CA GLY A 212 3.87 20.21 -2.95
C GLY A 212 4.64 19.08 -2.30
N GLY A 213 3.98 17.92 -2.19
CA GLY A 213 4.60 16.75 -1.60
C GLY A 213 3.69 15.54 -1.62
N THR A 214 4.17 14.41 -1.12
CA THR A 214 3.38 13.18 -1.05
C THR A 214 3.56 12.47 0.28
N ILE A 215 2.45 12.23 0.97
CA ILE A 215 2.42 11.51 2.24
C ILE A 215 1.81 10.14 1.99
N VAL A 216 2.60 9.09 2.19
CA VAL A 216 2.16 7.70 2.08
C VAL A 216 2.03 7.11 3.48
N ASN A 217 0.86 6.56 3.80
CA ASN A 217 0.66 5.81 5.04
C ASN A 217 0.33 4.35 4.71
N VAL A 218 1.16 3.43 5.21
CA VAL A 218 0.97 1.99 5.01
C VAL A 218 0.16 1.40 6.17
N SER A 219 -1.12 1.21 5.91
CA SER A 219 -2.09 0.59 6.82
C SER A 219 -2.23 -0.91 6.56
N SER A 220 -3.40 -1.50 6.81
CA SER A 220 -3.73 -2.90 6.51
C SER A 220 -5.25 -3.11 6.53
N VAL A 221 -5.73 -4.10 5.77
CA VAL A 221 -7.14 -4.56 5.86
C VAL A 221 -7.51 -5.04 7.27
N ILE A 222 -6.54 -5.47 8.08
CA ILE A 222 -6.76 -5.89 9.47
C ILE A 222 -7.27 -4.72 10.34
N GLY A 223 -6.97 -3.47 9.96
CA GLY A 223 -7.56 -2.30 10.61
C GLY A 223 -9.07 -2.16 10.37
N THR A 224 -9.63 -2.81 9.35
CA THR A 224 -11.08 -2.85 9.11
C THR A 224 -11.70 -4.09 9.74
N VAL A 225 -11.15 -5.28 9.46
CA VAL A 225 -11.82 -6.55 9.83
C VAL A 225 -11.46 -7.04 11.22
N GLY A 226 -10.27 -6.71 11.73
CA GLY A 226 -9.69 -7.37 12.90
C GLY A 226 -9.42 -8.87 12.69
N ALA A 227 -8.57 -9.44 13.53
CA ALA A 227 -8.29 -10.87 13.56
C ALA A 227 -7.85 -11.28 14.97
N ALA A 228 -8.06 -12.56 15.30
CA ALA A 228 -7.49 -13.14 16.50
C ALA A 228 -5.96 -12.95 16.54
N GLN A 229 -5.43 -12.70 17.74
CA GLN A 229 -4.00 -12.44 18.00
C GLN A 229 -3.41 -11.16 17.39
N LEU A 230 -4.26 -10.25 16.89
CA LEU A 230 -3.84 -8.96 16.32
C LEU A 230 -4.63 -7.78 16.90
N THR A 231 -5.09 -7.86 18.15
CA THR A 231 -5.96 -6.83 18.75
C THR A 231 -5.29 -5.46 18.82
N ASP A 232 -4.03 -5.42 19.24
CA ASP A 232 -3.16 -4.24 19.29
C ASP A 232 -2.85 -3.70 17.88
N TYR A 233 -2.43 -4.58 16.97
CA TYR A 233 -2.08 -4.21 15.60
C TYR A 233 -3.29 -3.71 14.80
N ALA A 234 -4.43 -4.38 14.92
CA ALA A 234 -5.69 -3.98 14.28
C ALA A 234 -6.12 -2.60 14.77
N ALA A 235 -6.08 -2.35 16.09
CA ALA A 235 -6.40 -1.05 16.65
C ALA A 235 -5.47 0.05 16.10
N ALA A 236 -4.17 -0.19 16.05
CA ALA A 236 -3.20 0.75 15.50
C ALA A 236 -3.45 1.06 14.02
N LYS A 237 -3.68 0.04 13.18
CA LYS A 237 -3.92 0.23 11.74
C LYS A 237 -5.29 0.85 11.46
N ALA A 238 -6.31 0.59 12.28
CA ALA A 238 -7.58 1.29 12.23
C ALA A 238 -7.40 2.79 12.53
N GLY A 239 -6.66 3.10 13.60
CA GLY A 239 -6.29 4.47 13.98
C GLY A 239 -5.50 5.19 12.88
N LEU A 240 -4.55 4.50 12.25
CA LEU A 240 -3.75 5.05 11.15
C LEU A 240 -4.60 5.38 9.92
N THR A 241 -5.54 4.49 9.56
CA THR A 241 -6.50 4.75 8.47
C THR A 241 -7.40 5.95 8.79
N ALA A 242 -7.90 6.06 10.01
CA ALA A 242 -8.72 7.19 10.43
C ALA A 242 -7.92 8.51 10.43
N MET A 243 -6.70 8.50 10.98
CA MET A 243 -5.77 9.62 10.96
C MET A 243 -5.47 10.07 9.53
N HIS A 244 -5.20 9.13 8.61
CA HIS A 244 -4.96 9.43 7.20
C HIS A 244 -6.14 10.18 6.56
N ARG A 245 -7.37 9.72 6.81
CA ARG A 245 -8.59 10.36 6.29
C ARG A 245 -8.75 11.79 6.83
N SER A 246 -8.54 11.99 8.13
CA SER A 246 -8.58 13.33 8.76
C SER A 246 -7.53 14.25 8.17
N LEU A 247 -6.27 13.81 8.13
CA LEU A 247 -5.16 14.57 7.57
C LEU A 247 -5.39 14.93 6.10
N THR A 248 -5.96 14.01 5.32
CA THR A 248 -6.29 14.27 3.91
C THR A 248 -7.33 15.38 3.76
N ALA A 249 -8.33 15.43 4.65
CA ALA A 249 -9.32 16.49 4.66
C ALA A 249 -8.69 17.85 5.03
N GLU A 250 -7.86 17.87 6.08
CA GLU A 250 -7.13 19.07 6.53
C GLU A 250 -6.22 19.63 5.43
N LEU A 251 -5.43 18.76 4.78
CA LEU A 251 -4.52 19.16 3.70
C LEU A 251 -5.26 19.60 2.45
N ARG A 252 -6.41 19.02 2.13
CA ARG A 252 -7.20 19.45 0.97
C ARG A 252 -7.69 20.90 1.11
N GLU A 253 -7.98 21.33 2.33
CA GLU A 253 -8.45 22.68 2.62
C GLU A 253 -7.30 23.70 2.70
N SER A 254 -6.19 23.30 3.33
CA SER A 254 -5.08 24.22 3.64
C SER A 254 -3.89 24.15 2.66
N HIS A 255 -3.60 22.98 2.09
CA HIS A 255 -2.41 22.67 1.30
C HIS A 255 -2.73 21.71 0.12
N PRO A 256 -3.57 22.12 -0.85
CA PRO A 256 -4.06 21.26 -1.95
C PRO A 256 -2.96 20.71 -2.88
N GLU A 257 -1.74 21.26 -2.80
CA GLU A 257 -0.53 20.81 -3.47
C GLU A 257 0.04 19.51 -2.87
N ILE A 258 -0.30 19.17 -1.62
CA ILE A 258 0.15 17.96 -0.94
C ILE A 258 -0.81 16.80 -1.21
N ARG A 259 -0.25 15.68 -1.65
CA ARG A 259 -0.98 14.46 -1.98
C ARG A 259 -0.87 13.46 -0.86
N THR A 260 -1.94 12.71 -0.65
CA THR A 260 -1.96 11.63 0.34
C THR A 260 -2.25 10.30 -0.36
N VAL A 261 -1.48 9.28 0.01
CA VAL A 261 -1.64 7.90 -0.48
C VAL A 261 -1.88 6.99 0.72
N LEU A 262 -3.03 6.33 0.76
CA LEU A 262 -3.33 5.29 1.74
C LEU A 262 -3.07 3.93 1.12
N VAL A 263 -2.21 3.12 1.73
CA VAL A 263 -1.97 1.76 1.30
C VAL A 263 -2.65 0.81 2.28
N THR A 264 -3.58 -0.02 1.81
CA THR A 264 -4.29 -1.04 2.61
C THR A 264 -4.07 -2.42 2.03
N PRO A 265 -2.89 -3.02 2.28
CA PRO A 265 -2.62 -4.36 1.81
C PRO A 265 -3.39 -5.40 2.63
N GLY A 266 -3.68 -6.51 1.96
CA GLY A 266 -4.08 -7.79 2.53
C GLY A 266 -2.92 -8.48 3.23
N GLN A 267 -2.90 -9.82 3.20
CA GLN A 267 -1.74 -10.55 3.68
C GLN A 267 -0.57 -10.38 2.70
N VAL A 268 0.55 -9.83 3.18
CA VAL A 268 1.77 -9.64 2.38
C VAL A 268 2.85 -10.61 2.84
N SER A 269 3.55 -11.25 1.90
CA SER A 269 4.69 -12.14 2.17
C SER A 269 5.93 -11.38 2.62
N THR A 270 5.90 -10.83 3.84
CA THR A 270 7.03 -10.09 4.44
C THR A 270 7.55 -10.81 5.67
N PRO A 271 8.81 -10.55 6.10
CA PRO A 271 9.33 -11.04 7.38
C PRO A 271 8.42 -10.72 8.57
N LEU A 272 7.63 -9.64 8.48
CA LEU A 272 6.68 -9.23 9.52
C LEU A 272 5.58 -10.27 9.79
N PHE A 273 5.15 -11.03 8.77
CA PHE A 273 4.07 -12.03 8.85
C PHE A 273 4.57 -13.46 8.56
N TYR A 274 5.85 -13.73 8.80
CA TYR A 274 6.43 -15.06 8.57
C TYR A 274 5.68 -16.13 9.39
N GLY A 275 5.33 -17.24 8.72
CA GLY A 275 4.59 -18.36 9.29
C GLY A 275 3.06 -18.30 9.15
N VAL A 276 2.46 -17.18 8.77
CA VAL A 276 0.99 -17.06 8.64
C VAL A 276 0.47 -17.87 7.44
N GLN A 277 -0.43 -18.82 7.68
CA GLN A 277 -1.08 -19.58 6.61
C GLN A 277 -2.32 -18.85 6.06
N THR A 278 -2.39 -18.73 4.73
CA THR A 278 -3.62 -18.30 4.03
C THR A 278 -4.60 -19.46 3.91
N PRO A 279 -5.84 -19.32 4.41
CA PRO A 279 -6.85 -20.37 4.33
C PRO A 279 -7.39 -20.58 2.90
N ASN A 280 -7.36 -19.54 2.05
CA ASN A 280 -7.89 -19.60 0.68
C ASN A 280 -7.15 -18.66 -0.29
N SER A 281 -6.20 -19.21 -1.04
CA SER A 281 -5.36 -18.48 -1.99
C SER A 281 -6.11 -17.88 -3.19
N PHE A 282 -7.34 -18.34 -3.49
CA PHE A 282 -8.10 -17.84 -4.63
C PHE A 282 -8.85 -16.53 -4.32
N ILE A 283 -9.45 -16.44 -3.13
CA ILE A 283 -10.25 -15.27 -2.68
C ILE A 283 -9.38 -14.25 -1.95
N ALA A 284 -8.42 -14.73 -1.16
CA ALA A 284 -7.49 -13.91 -0.40
C ALA A 284 -6.05 -14.37 -0.71
N PRO A 285 -5.54 -14.12 -1.94
CA PRO A 285 -4.18 -14.45 -2.29
C PRO A 285 -3.19 -13.68 -1.41
N VAL A 286 -2.05 -14.31 -1.11
CA VAL A 286 -0.91 -13.58 -0.55
C VAL A 286 -0.42 -12.62 -1.62
N VAL A 287 -0.23 -11.37 -1.23
CA VAL A 287 0.34 -10.34 -2.11
C VAL A 287 1.86 -10.34 -1.94
N GLU A 288 2.57 -10.35 -3.06
CA GLU A 288 4.02 -10.21 -3.05
C GLU A 288 4.40 -8.76 -2.68
N PRO A 289 5.38 -8.53 -1.78
CA PRO A 289 5.80 -7.19 -1.39
C PRO A 289 6.18 -6.29 -2.57
N VAL A 290 6.73 -6.88 -3.63
CA VAL A 290 7.13 -6.22 -4.87
C VAL A 290 5.93 -5.59 -5.58
N ASP A 291 4.76 -6.23 -5.55
CA ASP A 291 3.57 -5.70 -6.23
C ASP A 291 2.96 -4.54 -5.44
N VAL A 292 3.00 -4.59 -4.10
CA VAL A 292 2.61 -3.43 -3.27
C VAL A 292 3.58 -2.26 -3.51
N ALA A 293 4.88 -2.53 -3.52
CA ALA A 293 5.90 -1.52 -3.76
C ALA A 293 5.74 -0.85 -5.13
N LYS A 294 5.44 -1.62 -6.18
CA LYS A 294 5.15 -1.08 -7.52
C LYS A 294 3.97 -0.12 -7.53
N GLU A 295 2.87 -0.45 -6.86
CA GLU A 295 1.70 0.45 -6.80
C GLU A 295 1.97 1.70 -5.96
N ILE A 296 2.76 1.59 -4.88
CA ILE A 296 3.23 2.76 -4.11
C ILE A 296 4.05 3.69 -5.01
N VAL A 297 5.02 3.13 -5.74
CA VAL A 297 5.87 3.88 -6.67
C VAL A 297 5.02 4.53 -7.77
N ALA A 298 4.11 3.77 -8.39
CA ALA A 298 3.23 4.29 -9.44
C ALA A 298 2.31 5.41 -8.92
N ALA A 299 1.79 5.30 -7.70
CA ALA A 299 0.96 6.33 -7.08
C ALA A 299 1.76 7.63 -6.88
N ILE A 300 2.95 7.54 -6.29
CA ILE A 300 3.86 8.68 -6.08
C ILE A 300 4.25 9.30 -7.43
N ASP A 301 4.77 8.51 -8.38
CA ASP A 301 5.20 8.98 -9.71
C ASP A 301 4.09 9.70 -10.48
N SER A 302 2.85 9.24 -10.33
CA SER A 302 1.71 9.87 -10.99
C SER A 302 1.35 11.24 -10.41
N GLY A 303 1.93 11.60 -9.26
CA GLY A 303 1.64 12.80 -8.50
C GLY A 303 0.22 12.86 -7.95
N LYS A 304 -0.54 11.75 -7.95
CA LYS A 304 -1.94 11.70 -7.53
C LYS A 304 -2.06 11.31 -6.06
N GLY A 305 -3.09 11.84 -5.39
CA GLY A 305 -3.60 11.15 -4.20
C GLY A 305 -4.22 9.81 -4.60
N ALA A 306 -4.14 8.80 -3.74
CA ALA A 306 -4.65 7.47 -4.08
C ALA A 306 -4.99 6.63 -2.84
N THR A 307 -5.87 5.66 -3.02
CA THR A 307 -6.07 4.56 -2.08
C THR A 307 -5.64 3.26 -2.75
N VAL A 308 -4.46 2.77 -2.39
CA VAL A 308 -3.88 1.52 -2.91
C VAL A 308 -4.34 0.36 -2.02
N ALA A 309 -5.41 -0.30 -2.44
CA ALA A 309 -5.94 -1.49 -1.76
C ALA A 309 -5.73 -2.73 -2.64
N MET A 310 -5.03 -3.73 -2.09
CA MET A 310 -4.72 -4.99 -2.77
C MET A 310 -4.61 -6.16 -1.78
N PRO A 311 -5.01 -7.38 -2.16
CA PRO A 311 -5.61 -7.75 -3.45
C PRO A 311 -7.08 -7.29 -3.51
N LEU A 312 -7.83 -7.66 -4.54
CA LEU A 312 -9.15 -7.09 -4.87
C LEU A 312 -10.08 -7.01 -3.66
N TYR A 313 -10.11 -8.04 -2.80
CA TYR A 313 -10.98 -8.06 -1.63
C TYR A 313 -10.73 -6.87 -0.70
N ALA A 314 -9.49 -6.36 -0.62
CA ALA A 314 -9.14 -5.21 0.20
C ALA A 314 -9.90 -3.93 -0.22
N ARG A 315 -10.30 -3.82 -1.49
CA ARG A 315 -11.12 -2.71 -2.01
C ARG A 315 -12.57 -2.77 -1.53
N TRP A 316 -13.05 -3.96 -1.22
CA TRP A 316 -14.45 -4.22 -0.88
C TRP A 316 -14.63 -4.64 0.59
N VAL A 317 -13.55 -4.68 1.36
CA VAL A 317 -13.55 -5.23 2.71
C VAL A 317 -14.51 -4.48 3.65
N ASP A 318 -14.69 -3.17 3.45
CA ASP A 318 -15.61 -2.35 4.22
C ASP A 318 -17.09 -2.78 4.05
N TRP A 319 -17.45 -3.46 2.95
CA TRP A 319 -18.81 -3.98 2.76
C TRP A 319 -19.17 -5.08 3.77
N LEU A 320 -18.17 -5.79 4.30
CA LEU A 320 -18.40 -6.79 5.35
C LEU A 320 -19.12 -6.16 6.54
N ASN A 321 -18.80 -4.92 6.89
CA ASN A 321 -19.37 -4.21 8.04
C ASN A 321 -20.85 -3.81 7.84
N VAL A 322 -21.34 -3.84 6.60
CA VAL A 322 -22.74 -3.51 6.25
C VAL A 322 -23.63 -4.77 6.24
N LEU A 323 -23.03 -5.96 6.14
CA LEU A 323 -23.78 -7.22 6.08
C LEU A 323 -24.38 -7.61 7.45
N PRO A 324 -25.46 -8.41 7.50
CA PRO A 324 -25.97 -8.96 8.76
C PRO A 324 -24.90 -9.77 9.50
N VAL A 325 -24.86 -9.67 10.84
CA VAL A 325 -23.81 -10.29 11.69
C VAL A 325 -23.63 -11.78 11.43
N GLY A 326 -24.72 -12.53 11.21
CA GLY A 326 -24.63 -13.96 10.87
C GLY A 326 -23.86 -14.22 9.57
N VAL A 327 -24.08 -13.39 8.54
CA VAL A 327 -23.34 -13.46 7.27
C VAL A 327 -21.88 -13.08 7.46
N GLN A 328 -21.60 -12.07 8.30
CA GLN A 328 -20.23 -11.71 8.64
C GLN A 328 -19.48 -12.88 9.27
N THR A 329 -20.08 -13.53 10.27
CA THR A 329 -19.48 -14.68 10.96
C THR A 329 -19.17 -15.83 9.99
N ILE A 330 -20.09 -16.15 9.08
CA ILE A 330 -19.87 -17.20 8.06
C ILE A 330 -18.74 -16.79 7.11
N ALA A 331 -18.74 -15.55 6.61
CA ALA A 331 -17.72 -15.04 5.71
C ALA A 331 -16.33 -15.06 6.36
N ARG A 332 -16.22 -14.62 7.62
CA ARG A 332 -14.97 -14.67 8.40
C ARG A 332 -14.48 -16.10 8.59
N TRP A 333 -15.38 -17.01 8.95
CA TRP A 333 -15.05 -18.42 9.14
C TRP A 333 -14.53 -19.07 7.84
N ALA A 334 -15.20 -18.79 6.72
CA ALA A 334 -14.84 -19.30 5.40
C ALA A 334 -13.51 -18.70 4.89
N ALA A 335 -13.28 -17.41 5.12
CA ALA A 335 -12.00 -16.76 4.83
C ALA A 335 -10.87 -17.22 5.76
N GLY A 336 -11.22 -17.74 6.94
CA GLY A 336 -10.30 -18.25 7.96
C GLY A 336 -9.42 -17.18 8.62
N VAL A 337 -9.84 -15.90 8.57
CA VAL A 337 -9.10 -14.75 9.11
C VAL A 337 -8.73 -14.93 10.59
N ASP A 338 -9.61 -15.56 11.38
CA ASP A 338 -9.41 -15.78 12.82
C ASP A 338 -8.47 -16.97 13.15
N ARG A 339 -8.04 -17.73 12.14
CA ARG A 339 -7.13 -18.88 12.31
C ARG A 339 -5.72 -18.63 11.76
N GLY A 340 -5.52 -17.58 10.96
CA GLY A 340 -4.25 -17.34 10.26
C GLY A 340 -3.04 -17.19 11.19
N MET A 341 -3.23 -16.58 12.35
CA MET A 341 -2.15 -16.30 13.31
C MET A 341 -1.71 -17.50 14.16
N LYS A 342 -2.41 -18.64 14.09
CA LYS A 342 -2.02 -19.83 14.87
C LYS A 342 -0.65 -20.40 14.52
N THR A 343 -0.15 -20.07 13.34
CA THR A 343 1.15 -20.53 12.79
C THR A 343 2.17 -19.39 12.70
N PHE A 344 1.84 -18.22 13.24
CA PHE A 344 2.70 -17.05 13.23
C PHE A 344 4.00 -17.31 14.00
N VAL A 345 5.12 -16.99 13.36
CA VAL A 345 6.46 -17.02 13.98
C VAL A 345 7.06 -15.60 14.04
N GLY A 346 6.68 -14.72 13.10
CA GLY A 346 7.16 -13.35 13.05
C GLY A 346 8.63 -13.24 12.69
N ARG A 347 9.25 -12.09 13.01
CA ARG A 347 10.65 -11.80 12.64
C ARG A 347 11.68 -12.73 13.31
N GLU A 348 11.37 -13.30 14.48
CA GLU A 348 12.30 -14.17 15.22
C GLU A 348 12.48 -15.55 14.58
N GLY A 349 11.47 -16.02 13.83
CA GLY A 349 11.53 -17.30 13.11
C GLY A 349 12.62 -17.38 12.05
N GLN A 350 13.14 -16.24 11.59
CA GLN A 350 14.22 -16.18 10.60
C GLN A 350 15.61 -16.44 11.19
N LYS A 351 15.77 -16.41 12.52
CA LYS A 351 17.05 -16.70 13.19
C LYS A 351 17.26 -18.19 13.51
N LEU A 352 16.24 -19.02 13.29
CA LEU A 352 16.19 -20.43 13.70
C LEU A 352 16.47 -21.43 12.57
N GLU A 353 16.97 -20.98 11.40
CA GLU A 353 17.42 -21.85 10.31
C GLU A 353 18.86 -21.59 9.91
#